data_AF-A0A8C2NZY3-F1
#
_entry.id   AF-A0A8C2NZY3-F1
#
_cell.length_a   1.000
_cell.length_b   1.000
_cell.length_c   1.000
_cell.angle_alpha   90.00
_cell.angle_beta   90.00
_cell.angle_gamma   90.00
#
_symmetry.space_group_name_H-M   'P 1'
#
loop_
_entity.id
_entity.type
_entity.pdbx_description
1 polymer ?
#
loop_
_entity_poly.entity_id
_entity_poly.type
_entity_poly.pdbx_seq_one_letter_code
_entity_poly.pdbx_strand_id
1 'polypeptide(L)'
;LYLLMSFSKKDRVTVVFSTVFKDDDDVVIGKVFMQEFKEGRRASHTAPQVLFSHREPPLELKDTDAAVGDNIGYITFVVRDLLTHFPSGKIHIHPSHSLLQPSELVHW
;
A
#
# COMPACT_ATOMS: atom_id res chain seq x y z
N LEU A 1 -7.47 -6.87 3.32
CA LEU A 1 -6.45 -6.07 2.62
C LEU A 1 -6.40 -6.53 1.17
N TYR A 2 -6.71 -5.65 0.22
CA TYR A 2 -6.58 -5.91 -1.21
C TYR A 2 -5.38 -5.14 -1.75
N LEU A 3 -4.49 -5.81 -2.47
CA LEU A 3 -3.40 -5.15 -3.20
C LEU A 3 -3.99 -4.51 -4.46
N LEU A 4 -3.95 -3.18 -4.55
CA LEU A 4 -4.55 -2.45 -5.67
C LEU A 4 -3.52 -2.01 -6.70
N MET A 5 -2.29 -1.72 -6.28
CA MET A 5 -1.26 -1.22 -7.18
C MET A 5 0.14 -1.49 -6.65
N SER A 6 1.01 -1.90 -7.57
CA SER A 6 2.46 -1.90 -7.39
C SER A 6 3.07 -1.13 -8.55
N PHE A 7 3.72 0.00 -8.27
CA PHE A 7 4.45 0.77 -9.29
C PHE A 7 5.94 0.78 -8.99
N SER A 8 6.76 0.55 -10.02
CA SER A 8 8.21 0.63 -9.93
C SER A 8 8.72 1.87 -10.66
N LYS A 9 9.31 2.80 -9.90
CA LYS A 9 10.25 3.80 -10.42
C LYS A 9 11.66 3.25 -10.25
N LYS A 10 12.61 3.79 -11.02
CA LYS A 10 14.02 3.37 -11.06
C LYS A 10 14.63 3.06 -9.68
N ASP A 11 14.21 3.80 -8.64
CA ASP A 11 14.73 3.67 -7.27
C ASP A 11 13.64 3.47 -6.22
N ARG A 12 12.42 3.05 -6.61
CA ARG A 12 11.30 2.98 -5.66
C ARG A 12 10.17 2.07 -6.10
N VAL A 13 9.71 1.21 -5.21
CA VAL A 13 8.41 0.52 -5.35
C VAL A 13 7.40 1.13 -4.39
N THR A 14 6.22 1.45 -4.92
CA THR A 14 5.07 1.90 -4.13
C THR A 14 4.00 0.82 -4.17
N VAL A 15 3.59 0.35 -3.00
CA VAL A 15 2.56 -0.69 -2.81
C VAL A 15 1.39 -0.07 -2.07
N VAL A 16 0.19 -0.13 -2.65
CA VAL A 16 -1.03 0.39 -2.02
C VAL A 16 -1.96 -0.76 -1.69
N PHE A 17 -2.34 -0.85 -0.41
CA PHE A 17 -3.39 -1.73 0.07
C PHE A 17 -4.65 -0.94 0.38
N SER A 18 -5.82 -1.49 0.02
CA SER A 18 -7.11 -1.04 0.54
C SER A 18 -7.61 -2.00 1.61
N THR A 19 -8.21 -1.46 2.67
CA THR A 19 -8.86 -2.20 3.74
C THR A 19 -10.25 -1.66 3.99
N VAL A 20 -11.17 -2.56 4.33
CA VAL A 20 -12.53 -2.25 4.77
C VAL A 20 -12.61 -2.57 6.25
N PHE A 21 -12.93 -1.57 7.06
CA PHE A 21 -13.21 -1.71 8.49
C PHE A 21 -14.66 -2.14 8.67
N LYS A 22 -14.92 -3.07 9.59
CA LYS A 22 -16.26 -3.63 9.76
C LYS A 22 -17.17 -2.69 10.52
N ASP A 23 -16.63 -2.07 11.57
CA ASP A 23 -17.34 -1.17 12.46
C ASP A 23 -16.60 0.17 12.60
N ASP A 24 -17.30 1.22 13.03
CA ASP A 24 -16.73 2.58 13.14
C ASP A 24 -15.57 2.64 14.15
N ASP A 25 -15.60 1.82 15.20
CA ASP A 25 -14.53 1.73 16.19
C ASP A 25 -13.23 1.17 15.59
N ASP A 26 -13.33 0.21 14.66
CA ASP A 26 -12.18 -0.35 13.95
C ASP A 26 -11.48 0.72 13.10
N VAL A 27 -12.23 1.69 12.56
CA VAL A 27 -11.67 2.82 11.83
C VAL A 27 -10.79 3.67 12.75
N VAL A 28 -11.24 3.92 13.98
CA VAL A 28 -10.50 4.70 14.98
C VAL A 28 -9.24 3.95 15.40
N ILE A 29 -9.35 2.67 15.74
CA ILE A 29 -8.21 1.83 16.12
C ILE A 29 -7.21 1.73 14.98
N GLY A 30 -7.70 1.52 13.75
CA GLY A 30 -6.88 1.46 12.54
C GLY A 30 -6.08 2.74 12.31
N LYS A 31 -6.70 3.91 12.51
CA LYS A 31 -6.01 5.21 12.41
C LYS A 31 -4.87 5.33 13.43
N VAL A 32 -5.11 4.97 14.68
CA VAL A 32 -4.08 5.02 15.75
C VAL A 32 -2.94 4.06 15.43
N PHE A 33 -3.25 2.81 15.08
CA PHE A 33 -2.22 1.83 14.73
C PHE A 33 -1.39 2.26 13.50
N MET A 34 -2.04 2.82 12.47
CA MET A 34 -1.34 3.36 11.30
C MET A 34 -0.49 4.59 11.63
N GLN A 35 -0.89 5.40 12.61
CA GLN A 35 -0.07 6.50 13.09
C GLN A 35 1.24 6.00 13.71
N GLU A 36 1.19 4.98 14.57
CA GLU A 36 2.40 4.33 15.11
C GLU A 36 3.27 3.73 14.00
N PHE A 37 2.63 3.12 12.99
CA PHE A 37 3.35 2.50 11.89
C PHE A 37 4.11 3.51 11.01
N LYS A 38 3.61 4.75 10.88
CA LYS A 38 4.34 5.86 10.23
C LYS A 38 5.61 6.23 10.99
N GLU A 39 5.64 6.01 12.30
CA GLU A 39 6.82 6.26 13.14
C GLU A 39 7.85 5.14 13.08
N GLY A 40 7.59 4.03 12.37
CA GLY A 40 8.51 2.89 12.28
C GLY A 40 9.92 3.25 11.81
N ARG A 41 10.08 4.32 11.03
CA ARG A 41 11.40 4.83 10.61
C ARG A 41 12.22 5.48 11.73
N ARG A 42 11.60 5.88 12.84
CA ARG A 42 12.30 6.29 14.06
C ARG A 42 12.96 5.09 14.74
N ALA A 43 12.30 3.93 14.71
CA ALA A 43 12.81 2.70 15.29
C ALA A 43 13.82 1.99 14.38
N SER A 44 13.65 2.07 13.05
CA SER A 44 14.59 1.52 12.08
C SER A 44 14.71 2.39 10.84
N HIS A 45 15.93 2.90 10.58
CA HIS A 45 16.21 3.70 9.39
C HIS A 45 15.99 2.95 8.07
N THR A 46 16.02 1.61 8.09
CA THR A 46 15.77 0.78 6.91
C THR A 46 14.29 0.49 6.71
N ALA A 47 13.39 0.83 7.65
CA ALA A 47 11.97 0.55 7.48
C ALA A 47 11.38 1.32 6.28
N PRO A 48 10.44 0.72 5.53
CA PRO A 48 9.72 1.43 4.48
C PRO A 48 9.02 2.69 4.99
N GLN A 49 8.87 3.68 4.13
CA GLN A 49 7.95 4.79 4.43
C GLN A 49 6.52 4.28 4.33
N VAL A 50 5.70 4.57 5.34
CA VAL A 50 4.27 4.29 5.31
C VAL A 50 3.47 5.59 5.26
N LEU A 51 2.40 5.58 4.49
CA LEU A 51 1.37 6.61 4.44
C LEU A 51 0.01 5.94 4.67
N PHE A 52 -0.93 6.70 5.22
CA PHE A 52 -2.30 6.26 5.41
C PHE A 52 -3.26 7.36 4.96
N SER A 53 -4.26 7.02 4.15
CA SER A 53 -5.39 7.88 3.84
C SER A 53 -6.70 7.19 4.23
N HIS A 54 -7.66 7.99 4.67
CA HIS A 54 -8.99 7.53 5.06
C HIS A 54 -10.00 8.04 4.05
N ARG A 55 -10.98 7.20 3.70
CA ARG A 55 -12.09 7.44 2.77
C ARG A 55 -11.70 7.53 1.30
N GLU A 56 -10.74 8.38 0.99
CA GLU A 56 -10.35 8.65 -0.39
C GLU A 56 -9.07 7.89 -0.76
N PRO A 57 -9.03 7.32 -1.99
CA PRO A 57 -7.83 6.72 -2.53
C PRO A 57 -6.70 7.76 -2.68
N PRO A 58 -5.43 7.35 -2.58
CA PRO A 58 -4.31 8.22 -2.90
C PRO A 58 -4.34 8.62 -4.38
N LEU A 59 -3.65 9.72 -4.74
CA LEU A 59 -3.70 10.32 -6.07
C LEU A 59 -3.33 9.31 -7.18
N GLU A 60 -2.43 8.37 -6.89
CA GLU A 60 -2.02 7.30 -7.78
C GLU A 60 -3.17 6.38 -8.23
N LEU A 61 -4.27 6.36 -7.47
CA LEU A 61 -5.48 5.57 -7.72
C LEU A 61 -6.70 6.43 -8.10
N LYS A 62 -6.53 7.74 -8.36
CA LYS A 62 -7.66 8.66 -8.58
C LYS A 62 -8.51 8.32 -9.80
N ASP A 63 -7.89 7.76 -10.84
CA ASP A 63 -8.56 7.41 -12.11
C ASP A 63 -8.83 5.90 -12.25
N THR A 64 -8.89 5.19 -11.12
CA THR A 64 -9.21 3.76 -11.06
C THR A 64 -10.59 3.54 -10.45
N ASP A 65 -11.04 2.28 -10.39
CA ASP A 65 -12.26 1.86 -9.68
C ASP A 65 -12.04 1.71 -8.16
N ALA A 66 -11.06 2.42 -7.60
CA ALA A 66 -10.72 2.34 -6.19
C ALA A 66 -11.89 2.88 -5.34
N ALA A 67 -12.36 2.06 -4.40
CA ALA A 67 -13.56 2.34 -3.63
C ALA A 67 -13.40 3.56 -2.70
N VAL A 68 -14.46 4.37 -2.59
CA VAL A 68 -14.53 5.50 -1.65
C VAL A 68 -15.57 5.16 -0.58
N GLY A 69 -15.28 5.45 0.68
CA GLY A 69 -16.25 5.20 1.76
C GLY A 69 -15.74 5.44 3.17
N ASP A 70 -16.66 5.70 4.10
CA ASP A 70 -16.35 6.00 5.51
C ASP A 70 -15.60 4.87 6.24
N ASN A 71 -15.77 3.64 5.80
CA ASN A 71 -15.12 2.47 6.37
C ASN A 71 -13.92 1.99 5.55
N ILE A 72 -13.41 2.80 4.61
CA ILE A 72 -12.29 2.42 3.74
C ILE A 72 -11.02 3.14 4.17
N GLY A 73 -9.94 2.37 4.33
CA GLY A 73 -8.59 2.88 4.57
C GLY A 73 -7.62 2.43 3.50
N TYR A 74 -6.70 3.31 3.12
CA TYR A 74 -5.61 3.01 2.19
C TYR A 74 -4.28 3.10 2.90
N ILE A 75 -3.47 2.05 2.78
CA ILE A 75 -2.13 1.94 3.37
C ILE A 75 -1.13 1.90 2.24
N THR A 76 -0.25 2.88 2.16
CA THR A 76 0.76 2.98 1.11
C THR A 76 2.14 2.76 1.68
N PHE A 77 2.83 1.74 1.18
CA PHE A 77 4.24 1.48 1.47
C PHE A 77 5.09 2.02 0.34
N VAL A 78 6.14 2.77 0.70
CA VAL A 78 7.10 3.34 -0.23
C VAL A 78 8.48 2.79 0.12
N VAL A 79 8.96 1.85 -0.71
CA VAL A 79 10.22 1.14 -0.57
C VAL A 79 11.23 1.75 -1.53
N ARG A 80 12.33 2.31 -1.05
CA ARG A 80 13.38 2.94 -1.87
C ARG A 80 14.59 2.04 -2.10
N ASP A 81 15.01 1.29 -1.07
CA ASP A 81 16.17 0.40 -1.16
C ASP A 81 15.73 -1.02 -1.53
N LEU A 82 15.38 -1.21 -2.81
CA LEU A 82 14.89 -2.50 -3.32
C LEU A 82 15.88 -3.64 -3.08
N LEU A 83 17.19 -3.38 -3.12
CA LEU A 83 18.21 -4.41 -2.88
C LEU A 83 18.22 -4.90 -1.41
N THR A 84 17.98 -4.00 -0.44
CA THR A 84 17.91 -4.35 0.99
C THR A 84 16.60 -5.08 1.32
N HIS A 85 15.49 -4.68 0.69
CA HIS A 85 14.16 -5.22 0.97
C HIS A 85 13.82 -6.46 0.14
N PHE A 86 14.43 -6.59 -1.03
CA PHE A 86 14.20 -7.66 -2.00
C PHE A 86 15.54 -8.18 -2.55
N PRO A 87 16.37 -8.86 -1.72
CA PRO A 87 17.75 -9.23 -2.07
C PRO A 87 17.91 -10.32 -3.15
N SER A 88 16.85 -10.67 -3.88
CA SER A 88 16.94 -11.54 -5.06
C SER A 88 15.76 -11.23 -5.98
N GLY A 89 15.97 -11.22 -7.30
CA GLY A 89 15.04 -10.82 -8.36
C GLY A 89 13.72 -11.61 -8.47
N LYS A 90 12.99 -11.74 -7.37
CA LYS A 90 11.67 -12.38 -7.25
C LYS A 90 10.51 -11.42 -7.48
N ILE A 91 10.77 -10.14 -7.77
CA ILE A 91 9.70 -9.24 -8.18
C ILE A 91 9.59 -9.31 -9.70
N HIS A 92 8.71 -10.18 -10.20
CA HIS A 92 8.19 -10.03 -11.56
C HIS A 92 7.26 -8.82 -11.56
N ILE A 93 7.82 -7.63 -11.85
CA ILE A 93 7.05 -6.41 -12.04
C ILE A 93 6.43 -6.51 -13.43
N HIS A 94 5.16 -6.88 -13.50
CA HIS A 94 4.43 -6.91 -14.77
C HIS A 94 4.34 -5.47 -15.31
N PRO A 95 4.85 -5.18 -16.52
CA PRO A 95 5.01 -3.81 -17.01
C PRO A 95 3.72 -3.19 -17.57
N SER A 96 2.57 -3.46 -16.95
CA SER A 96 1.27 -2.97 -17.44
C SER A 96 0.75 -1.84 -16.56
N HIS A 97 0.61 -0.65 -17.17
CA HIS A 97 -0.08 0.55 -16.67
C HIS A 97 -1.60 0.35 -16.43
N SER A 98 -2.06 -0.88 -16.19
CA SER A 98 -3.45 -1.25 -16.00
C SER A 98 -3.61 -2.02 -14.69
N LEU A 99 -4.70 -1.72 -13.98
CA LEU A 99 -5.15 -2.42 -12.78
C LEU A 99 -5.01 -3.94 -12.95
N LEU A 100 -4.34 -4.60 -12.00
CA LEU A 100 -4.23 -6.06 -11.98
C LEU A 100 -5.64 -6.63 -11.81
N GLN A 101 -6.03 -7.54 -12.70
CA GLN A 101 -7.34 -8.19 -12.53
C GLN A 101 -7.31 -9.10 -11.30
N PRO A 102 -8.44 -9.29 -10.59
CA PRO A 102 -8.48 -10.14 -9.40
C PRO A 102 -7.97 -11.58 -9.61
N SER A 103 -8.02 -12.11 -10.83
CA SER A 103 -7.48 -13.44 -11.18
C SER A 103 -5.96 -13.50 -11.27
N GLU A 104 -5.29 -12.36 -11.40
CA GLU A 104 -3.82 -12.25 -11.39
C GLU A 104 -3.30 -12.03 -9.96
N LEU A 105 -4.20 -11.83 -9.00
CA LEU A 105 -3.87 -11.78 -7.60
C LEU A 105 -3.68 -13.22 -7.08
N VAL A 106 -2.40 -13.56 -6.90
CA VAL A 106 -1.85 -14.64 -6.05
C VAL A 106 -1.50 -15.96 -6.74
N HIS A 107 -0.20 -16.13 -7.01
CA HIS A 107 0.58 -17.27 -6.52
C HIS A 107 1.97 -16.76 -6.07
N TRP A 108 2.11 -16.49 -4.77
CA TRP A 108 3.38 -16.47 -4.04
C TRP A 108 3.17 -17.18 -2.71
#